data_AF-S8ENF8-F1
#
_entry.id   AF-S8ENF8-F1
#
_cell.length_a   1.000
_cell.length_b   1.000
_cell.length_c   1.000
_cell.angle_alpha   90.00
_cell.angle_beta   90.00
_cell.angle_gamma   90.00
#
_symmetry.space_group_name_H-M   'P 1'
#
loop_
_entity.id
_entity.type
_entity.pdbx_description
1 polymer ?
#
loop_
_entity_poly.entity_id
_entity_poly.type
_entity_poly.pdbx_seq_one_letter_code
_entity_poly.pdbx_strand_id
1 'polypeptide(L)'
;MRLEKCWFCSSTVYPGHGIQFVRNDAKIFRFCRSKCHKNFKMKRNPRKVQWTKAYRRLHGKDMTQDATFEFERKRNRPERYDRNVVENTLKAIKKIDKVRVDREARHHAKRMSGKKAQLTREAVKELDQSIHLVKAPASLQKEQKVKVAAPENQSEGNQTEE
;
A
#
# COMPACT_ATOMS: atom_id res chain seq x y z
N MET A 1 -13.23 -11.57 -23.30
CA MET A 1 -11.99 -10.85 -22.90
C MET A 1 -11.53 -11.40 -21.55
N ARG A 2 -10.25 -11.78 -21.38
CA ARG A 2 -9.74 -12.41 -20.14
C ARG A 2 -8.70 -11.52 -19.48
N LEU A 3 -8.86 -11.30 -18.18
CA LEU A 3 -7.86 -10.65 -17.35
C LEU A 3 -6.85 -11.68 -16.85
N GLU A 4 -5.60 -11.52 -17.24
CA GLU A 4 -4.53 -12.44 -16.83
C GLU A 4 -3.76 -11.87 -15.65
N LYS A 5 -3.04 -12.74 -14.94
CA LYS A 5 -2.15 -12.31 -13.86
C LYS A 5 -0.71 -12.25 -14.37
N CYS A 6 -0.01 -11.18 -14.00
CA CYS A 6 1.41 -11.03 -14.27
C CYS A 6 2.20 -12.12 -13.55
N TRP A 7 3.11 -12.79 -14.24
CA TRP A 7 3.93 -13.85 -13.67
C TRP A 7 4.82 -13.37 -12.52
N PHE A 8 5.35 -12.15 -12.61
CA PHE A 8 6.32 -11.63 -11.63
C PHE A 8 5.66 -11.01 -10.39
N CYS A 9 4.71 -10.08 -10.59
CA CYS A 9 4.11 -9.31 -9.50
C CYS A 9 2.71 -9.77 -9.10
N SER A 10 2.08 -10.66 -9.89
CA SER A 10 0.68 -11.10 -9.75
C SER A 10 -0.37 -9.99 -9.89
N SER A 11 -0.01 -8.81 -10.40
CA SER A 11 -0.97 -7.78 -10.80
C SER A 11 -1.81 -8.22 -12.00
N THR A 12 -2.99 -7.63 -12.17
CA THR A 12 -3.85 -7.85 -13.33
C THR A 12 -3.25 -7.25 -14.60
N VAL A 13 -3.30 -7.99 -15.69
CA VAL A 13 -2.88 -7.56 -17.03
C VAL A 13 -4.14 -7.40 -17.87
N TYR A 14 -4.43 -6.17 -18.25
CA TYR A 14 -5.51 -5.85 -19.18
C TYR A 14 -5.04 -6.07 -20.63
N PRO A 15 -5.95 -6.40 -21.56
CA PRO A 15 -5.64 -6.46 -22.98
C PRO A 15 -5.01 -5.17 -23.50
N GLY A 16 -4.07 -5.32 -24.44
CA GLY A 16 -3.26 -4.20 -24.96
C GLY A 16 -2.19 -3.68 -24.00
N HIS A 17 -2.04 -4.26 -22.81
CA HIS A 17 -1.00 -3.87 -21.85
C HIS A 17 0.05 -4.96 -21.63
N GLY A 18 1.29 -4.51 -21.40
CA GLY A 18 2.37 -5.37 -20.98
C GLY A 18 3.05 -6.12 -22.13
N ILE A 19 3.76 -7.20 -21.80
CA ILE A 19 4.55 -7.99 -22.75
C ILE A 19 4.31 -9.47 -22.44
N GLN A 20 4.24 -10.29 -23.49
CA GLN A 20 4.21 -11.74 -23.41
C GLN A 20 5.54 -12.31 -23.90
N PHE A 21 6.16 -13.14 -23.08
CA PHE A 21 7.34 -13.93 -23.46
C PHE A 21 6.94 -15.39 -23.56
N VAL A 22 7.22 -16.01 -24.71
CA VAL A 22 7.01 -17.45 -24.93
C VAL A 22 8.38 -18.10 -24.91
N ARG A 23 8.55 -19.09 -24.03
CA ARG A 23 9.79 -19.86 -23.93
C ARG A 23 9.67 -21.13 -24.77
N ASN A 24 10.81 -21.72 -25.15
CA ASN A 24 10.89 -22.92 -26.00
C ASN A 24 10.09 -24.12 -25.46
N ASP A 25 9.84 -24.21 -24.15
CA ASP A 25 8.97 -25.23 -23.53
C ASP A 25 7.46 -24.93 -23.65
N ALA A 26 7.08 -24.07 -24.59
CA ALA A 26 5.74 -23.54 -24.80
C ALA A 26 5.12 -22.83 -23.58
N LYS A 27 5.92 -22.49 -22.54
CA LYS A 27 5.41 -21.75 -21.38
C LYS A 27 5.29 -20.27 -21.71
N ILE A 28 4.11 -19.75 -21.41
CA ILE A 28 3.75 -18.36 -21.63
C ILE A 28 3.93 -17.58 -20.33
N PHE A 29 4.81 -16.59 -20.36
CA PHE A 29 5.01 -15.63 -19.28
C PHE A 29 4.41 -14.29 -19.67
N ARG A 30 3.37 -13.85 -18.94
CA ARG A 30 2.76 -12.52 -19.13
C ARG A 30 3.29 -11.55 -18.10
N PHE A 31 3.68 -10.35 -18.53
CA PHE A 31 4.17 -9.28 -17.67
C PHE A 31 3.31 -8.04 -17.80
N CYS A 32 2.95 -7.39 -16.68
CA CYS A 32 2.13 -6.19 -16.71
C CYS A 32 2.88 -4.95 -17.20
N ARG A 33 4.20 -4.86 -16.96
CA ARG A 33 5.04 -3.67 -17.23
C ARG A 33 6.48 -4.09 -17.51
N SER A 34 7.25 -3.19 -18.15
CA SER A 34 8.68 -3.37 -18.43
C SER A 34 9.52 -3.68 -17.18
N LYS A 35 9.18 -3.10 -16.02
CA LYS A 35 9.81 -3.43 -14.71
C LYS A 35 9.78 -4.93 -14.41
N CYS A 36 8.63 -5.58 -14.57
CA CYS A 36 8.48 -7.01 -14.30
C CYS A 36 9.28 -7.86 -15.31
N HIS A 37 9.22 -7.46 -16.58
CA HIS A 37 9.95 -8.14 -17.65
C HIS A 37 11.47 -8.02 -17.51
N LYS A 38 12.01 -6.84 -17.16
CA LYS A 38 13.44 -6.62 -16.89
C LYS A 38 13.91 -7.45 -15.69
N ASN A 39 13.16 -7.48 -14.60
CA ASN A 39 13.52 -8.30 -13.43
C ASN A 39 13.52 -9.80 -13.75
N PHE A 40 12.60 -10.25 -14.61
CA PHE A 40 12.59 -11.62 -15.11
C PHE A 40 13.83 -11.93 -15.96
N LYS A 41 14.22 -11.03 -16.88
CA LYS A 41 15.46 -11.15 -17.67
C LYS A 41 16.71 -11.20 -16.79
N MET A 42 16.73 -10.41 -15.71
CA MET A 42 17.78 -10.44 -14.68
C MET A 42 17.73 -11.68 -13.77
N LYS A 43 16.83 -12.65 -14.05
CA LYS A 43 16.65 -13.89 -13.28
C LYS A 43 16.39 -13.67 -11.79
N ARG A 44 15.81 -12.52 -11.42
CA ARG A 44 15.45 -12.24 -10.02
C ARG A 44 14.28 -13.12 -9.61
N ASN A 45 14.37 -13.73 -8.43
CA ASN A 45 13.29 -14.56 -7.91
C ASN A 45 12.19 -13.68 -7.28
N PRO A 46 10.93 -13.69 -7.79
CA PRO A 46 9.85 -12.87 -7.24
C PRO A 46 9.59 -13.16 -5.75
N ARG A 47 9.85 -14.39 -5.27
CA ARG A 47 9.70 -14.75 -3.85
C ARG A 47 10.66 -14.00 -2.92
N LYS A 48 11.78 -13.48 -3.43
CA LYS A 48 12.75 -12.67 -2.67
C LYS A 48 12.52 -11.17 -2.86
N VAL A 49 11.70 -10.76 -3.84
CA VAL A 49 11.47 -9.36 -4.17
C VAL A 49 10.27 -8.81 -3.39
N GLN A 50 10.55 -7.94 -2.43
CA GLN A 50 9.63 -7.52 -1.36
C GLN A 50 8.28 -6.93 -1.79
N TRP A 51 8.25 -6.23 -2.93
CA TRP A 51 7.05 -5.56 -3.43
C TRP A 51 6.08 -6.50 -4.18
N THR A 52 6.49 -7.73 -4.49
CA THR A 52 5.63 -8.68 -5.21
C THR A 52 4.62 -9.34 -4.27
N LYS A 53 3.46 -9.75 -4.81
CA LYS A 53 2.49 -10.54 -4.04
C LYS A 53 3.03 -11.92 -3.64
N ALA A 54 3.93 -12.51 -4.43
CA ALA A 54 4.59 -13.78 -4.09
C ALA A 54 5.39 -13.68 -2.78
N TYR A 55 6.20 -12.62 -2.63
CA TYR A 55 6.91 -12.35 -1.38
C TYR A 55 5.93 -12.12 -0.23
N ARG A 56 4.90 -11.29 -0.42
CA ARG A 56 3.93 -10.97 0.63
C ARG A 56 3.20 -12.20 1.16
N ARG A 57 2.81 -13.14 0.29
CA ARG A 57 2.19 -14.41 0.68
C ARG A 57 3.15 -15.31 1.47
N LEU A 58 4.40 -15.45 1.03
CA LEU A 58 5.39 -16.30 1.71
C LEU A 58 5.74 -15.78 3.10
N HIS A 59 5.82 -14.45 3.26
CA HIS A 59 6.14 -13.80 4.54
C HIS A 59 4.91 -13.49 5.40
N GLY A 60 3.76 -14.11 5.13
CA GLY A 60 2.55 -13.96 5.95
C GLY A 60 1.98 -12.53 6.01
N LYS A 61 2.30 -11.67 5.04
CA LYS A 61 1.78 -10.29 4.97
C LYS A 61 0.35 -10.24 4.45
N ASP A 62 0.01 -11.17 3.55
CA ASP A 62 -1.32 -11.35 2.98
C ASP A 62 -1.96 -12.63 3.52
N MET A 63 -3.29 -12.67 3.61
CA MET A 63 -4.03 -13.89 3.91
C MET A 63 -3.85 -14.90 2.77
N THR A 64 -3.36 -16.10 3.06
CA THR A 64 -3.05 -17.13 2.05
C THR A 64 -4.06 -18.27 1.99
N GLN A 65 -4.62 -18.66 3.14
CA GLN A 65 -5.58 -19.75 3.28
C GLN A 65 -6.95 -19.16 3.58
N ASP A 66 -7.79 -19.00 2.56
CA ASP A 66 -9.19 -18.58 2.71
C ASP A 66 -10.09 -19.33 1.73
N ALA A 67 -11.28 -19.70 2.19
CA ALA A 67 -12.29 -20.35 1.34
C ALA A 67 -12.75 -19.43 0.20
N THR A 68 -12.65 -18.11 0.36
CA THR A 68 -13.02 -17.16 -0.71
C THR A 68 -12.17 -17.32 -1.97
N PHE A 69 -10.93 -17.82 -1.84
CA PHE A 69 -10.03 -18.00 -2.98
C PHE A 69 -10.41 -19.20 -3.87
N GLU A 70 -11.15 -20.17 -3.33
CA GLU A 70 -11.57 -21.37 -4.09
C GLU A 70 -12.56 -21.02 -5.20
N PHE A 71 -13.30 -19.93 -5.06
CA PHE A 71 -14.26 -19.46 -6.07
C PHE A 71 -13.58 -18.91 -7.33
N GLU A 72 -12.32 -18.45 -7.26
CA GLU A 72 -11.56 -17.92 -8.40
C GLU A 72 -10.92 -19.02 -9.28
N ARG A 73 -11.21 -20.30 -9.02
CA ARG A 73 -10.62 -21.43 -9.74
C ARG A 73 -10.94 -21.42 -11.24
N LYS A 74 -9.97 -21.84 -12.06
CA LYS A 74 -10.17 -22.03 -13.51
C LYS A 74 -11.04 -23.27 -13.74
N ARG A 75 -12.20 -23.09 -14.39
CA ARG A 75 -13.04 -24.20 -14.85
C ARG A 75 -12.59 -24.61 -16.26
N ASN A 76 -12.21 -25.88 -16.43
CA ASN A 76 -11.83 -26.43 -17.73
C ASN A 76 -13.02 -27.08 -18.46
N ARG A 77 -14.09 -27.42 -17.75
CA ARG A 77 -15.35 -27.92 -18.32
C ARG A 77 -16.36 -26.78 -18.40
N PRO A 78 -16.88 -26.44 -19.59
CA PRO A 78 -17.97 -25.49 -19.71
C PRO A 78 -19.29 -26.14 -19.29
N GLU A 79 -20.17 -25.33 -18.72
CA GLU A 79 -21.57 -25.68 -18.46
C GLU A 79 -22.44 -25.03 -19.54
N ARG A 80 -23.63 -25.60 -19.79
CA ARG A 80 -24.61 -24.94 -20.66
C ARG A 80 -25.07 -23.63 -20.00
N TYR A 81 -25.35 -22.64 -20.83
CA TYR A 81 -25.83 -21.35 -20.35
C TYR A 81 -27.22 -21.48 -19.72
N ASP A 82 -27.36 -20.97 -18.51
CA ASP A 82 -28.64 -20.78 -17.82
C ASP A 82 -28.66 -19.37 -17.22
N ARG A 83 -29.71 -18.61 -17.55
CA ARG A 83 -29.88 -17.22 -17.11
C ARG A 83 -30.00 -17.12 -15.59
N ASN A 84 -30.70 -18.04 -14.95
CA ASN A 84 -30.91 -18.04 -13.50
C ASN A 84 -29.59 -18.27 -12.75
N VAL A 85 -28.78 -19.21 -13.25
CA VAL A 85 -27.43 -19.47 -12.72
C VAL A 85 -26.54 -18.24 -12.86
N VAL A 86 -26.57 -17.58 -14.01
CA VAL A 86 -25.78 -16.35 -14.24
C VAL A 86 -26.21 -15.23 -13.31
N GLU A 87 -27.51 -15.00 -13.13
CA GLU A 87 -28.00 -13.96 -12.21
C GLU A 87 -27.57 -14.23 -10.76
N ASN A 88 -27.72 -15.48 -10.30
CA ASN A 88 -27.33 -15.90 -8.96
C ASN A 88 -25.81 -15.77 -8.75
N THR A 89 -25.00 -16.12 -9.76
CA THR A 89 -23.55 -15.98 -9.69
C THR A 89 -23.10 -14.52 -9.61
N LEU A 90 -23.72 -13.61 -10.36
CA LEU A 90 -23.43 -12.16 -10.27
C LEU A 90 -23.74 -11.58 -8.88
N LYS A 91 -24.86 -12.00 -8.28
CA LYS A 91 -25.22 -11.65 -6.88
C LYS A 91 -24.20 -12.22 -5.89
N ALA A 92 -23.79 -13.48 -6.07
CA ALA A 92 -22.81 -14.14 -5.21
C ALA A 92 -21.42 -13.49 -5.27
N ILE A 93 -20.93 -13.13 -6.47
CA ILE A 93 -19.61 -12.50 -6.65
C ILE A 93 -19.47 -11.24 -5.80
N LYS A 94 -20.47 -10.35 -5.82
CA LYS A 94 -20.46 -9.10 -5.02
C LYS A 94 -20.39 -9.39 -3.52
N LYS A 95 -21.11 -10.41 -3.04
CA LYS A 95 -21.10 -10.81 -1.62
C LYS A 95 -19.75 -11.40 -1.22
N ILE A 96 -19.17 -12.27 -2.05
CA ILE A 96 -17.87 -12.90 -1.80
C ILE A 96 -16.76 -11.84 -1.75
N ASP A 97 -16.79 -10.84 -2.64
CA ASP A 97 -15.79 -9.78 -2.66
C ASP A 97 -15.81 -8.92 -1.39
N LYS A 98 -17.02 -8.55 -0.89
CA LYS A 98 -17.17 -7.88 0.41
C LYS A 98 -16.55 -8.69 1.55
N VAL A 99 -16.91 -9.98 1.63
CA VAL A 99 -16.39 -10.88 2.67
C VAL A 99 -14.86 -11.00 2.59
N ARG A 100 -14.28 -11.04 1.39
CA ARG A 100 -12.84 -11.07 1.18
C ARG A 100 -12.18 -9.79 1.71
N VAL A 101 -12.69 -8.61 1.32
CA VAL A 101 -12.16 -7.32 1.77
C VAL A 101 -12.21 -7.20 3.29
N ASP A 102 -13.32 -7.60 3.92
CA ASP A 102 -13.48 -7.56 5.37
C ASP A 102 -12.52 -8.52 6.10
N ARG A 103 -12.27 -9.71 5.52
CA ARG A 103 -11.29 -10.68 6.05
C ARG A 103 -9.87 -10.16 5.91
N GLU A 104 -9.51 -9.58 4.77
CA GLU A 104 -8.21 -8.97 4.53
C GLU A 104 -7.95 -7.80 5.49
N ALA A 105 -8.95 -6.94 5.70
CA ALA A 105 -8.86 -5.82 6.65
C ALA A 105 -8.64 -6.32 8.09
N ARG A 106 -9.36 -7.37 8.51
CA ARG A 106 -9.15 -8.00 9.83
C ARG A 106 -7.75 -8.61 9.97
N HIS A 107 -7.26 -9.32 8.94
CA HIS A 107 -5.91 -9.86 8.94
C HIS A 107 -4.86 -8.74 9.08
N HIS A 108 -5.05 -7.64 8.35
CA HIS A 108 -4.19 -6.46 8.45
C HIS A 108 -4.22 -5.83 9.86
N ALA A 109 -5.42 -5.63 10.42
CA ALA A 109 -5.58 -5.06 11.76
C ALA A 109 -4.91 -5.92 12.83
N LYS A 110 -5.07 -7.24 12.79
CA LYS A 110 -4.38 -8.18 13.69
C LYS A 110 -2.87 -8.08 13.57
N ARG A 111 -2.33 -7.99 12.35
CA ARG A 111 -0.88 -7.85 12.11
C ARG A 111 -0.32 -6.53 12.65
N MET A 112 -1.11 -5.47 12.61
CA MET A 112 -0.70 -4.16 13.13
C MET A 112 -0.97 -3.99 14.63
N SER A 113 -1.72 -4.91 15.24
CA SER A 113 -1.98 -4.88 16.69
C SER A 113 -0.66 -4.99 17.45
N GLY A 114 -0.45 -4.10 18.43
CA GLY A 114 0.80 -4.01 19.19
C GLY A 114 1.82 -2.99 18.68
N LYS A 115 1.81 -2.60 17.40
CA LYS A 115 2.79 -1.61 16.91
C LYS A 115 2.60 -0.23 17.55
N LYS A 116 1.35 0.17 17.85
CA LYS A 116 1.07 1.44 18.56
C LYS A 116 1.74 1.48 19.93
N ALA A 117 1.61 0.41 20.72
CA ALA A 117 2.23 0.32 22.03
C ALA A 117 3.77 0.33 21.95
N GLN A 118 4.35 -0.34 20.96
CA GLN A 118 5.79 -0.28 20.70
C GLN A 118 6.24 1.15 20.35
N LEU A 119 5.54 1.81 19.44
CA LEU A 119 5.84 3.20 19.04
C LEU A 119 5.77 4.16 20.24
N THR A 120 4.77 4.01 21.11
CA THR A 120 4.67 4.83 22.33
C THR A 120 5.85 4.58 23.26
N ARG A 121 6.28 3.32 23.45
CA ARG A 121 7.46 2.99 24.27
C ARG A 121 8.76 3.52 23.67
N GLU A 122 8.91 3.40 22.36
CA GLU A 122 10.05 3.94 21.60
C GLU A 122 10.10 5.47 21.74
N ALA A 123 8.97 6.16 21.57
CA ALA A 123 8.89 7.61 21.71
C ALA A 123 9.19 8.11 23.14
N VAL A 124 8.70 7.40 24.17
CA VAL A 124 9.05 7.73 25.57
C VAL A 124 10.56 7.56 25.80
N LYS A 125 11.14 6.47 25.29
CA LYS A 125 12.59 6.23 25.39
C LYS A 125 13.41 7.30 24.64
N GLU A 126 12.94 7.71 23.47
CA GLU A 126 13.56 8.81 22.71
C GLU A 126 13.50 10.11 23.48
N LEU A 127 12.36 10.48 24.07
CA LEU A 127 12.22 11.69 24.90
C LEU A 127 13.16 11.69 26.11
N ASP A 128 13.29 10.57 26.81
CA ASP A 128 14.21 10.44 27.94
C ASP A 128 15.68 10.64 27.51
N GLN A 129 16.09 10.07 26.37
CA GLN A 129 17.46 10.19 25.85
C GLN A 129 17.75 11.58 25.28
N SER A 130 16.76 12.17 24.61
CA SER A 130 16.88 13.44 23.87
C SER A 130 16.35 14.63 24.65
N ILE A 131 16.17 14.52 25.97
CA ILE A 131 15.59 15.58 26.81
C ILE A 131 16.35 16.91 26.70
N HIS A 132 17.66 16.85 26.43
CA HIS A 132 18.55 17.98 26.25
C HIS A 132 18.33 18.76 24.92
N LEU A 133 17.76 18.11 23.90
CA LEU A 133 17.43 18.74 22.61
C LEU A 133 16.09 19.49 22.66
N VAL A 134 15.27 19.22 23.67
CA VAL A 134 13.95 19.82 23.84
C VAL A 134 14.04 20.98 24.82
N LYS A 135 13.97 22.23 24.33
CA LYS A 135 13.78 23.41 25.19
C LYS A 135 12.42 23.30 25.89
N ALA A 136 12.41 23.51 27.21
CA ALA A 136 11.17 23.54 27.98
C ALA A 136 10.18 24.55 27.35
N PRO A 137 8.88 24.23 27.22
CA PRO A 137 7.92 25.12 26.55
C PRO A 137 7.83 26.52 27.20
N ALA A 138 8.15 26.63 28.49
CA ALA A 138 8.24 27.92 29.19
C ALA A 138 9.40 28.82 28.71
N SER A 139 10.51 28.26 28.23
CA SER A 139 11.63 29.07 27.70
C SER A 139 11.33 29.66 26.32
N LEU A 140 10.53 28.97 25.50
CA LEU A 140 10.03 29.48 24.22
C LEU A 140 9.07 30.66 24.39
N GLN A 141 8.20 30.63 25.41
CA GLN A 141 7.27 31.74 25.72
C GLN A 141 8.02 33.01 26.18
N LYS A 142 9.14 32.88 26.88
CA LYS A 142 10.00 34.01 27.26
C LYS A 142 10.63 34.69 26.03
N GLU A 143 11.12 33.91 25.07
CA GLU A 143 11.70 34.46 23.83
C GLU A 143 10.68 35.19 22.95
N GLN A 144 9.40 34.77 22.97
CA GLN A 144 8.32 35.46 22.26
C GLN A 144 7.91 36.78 22.94
N LYS A 145 7.86 36.82 24.28
CA LYS A 145 7.55 38.06 25.02
C LYS A 145 8.63 39.14 24.85
N VAL A 146 9.90 38.76 24.70
CA VAL A 146 11.01 39.71 24.48
C VAL A 146 10.96 40.35 23.09
N LYS A 147 10.42 39.67 22.06
CA LYS A 147 10.36 40.21 20.68
C LYS A 147 9.23 41.22 20.43
N VAL A 148 8.27 41.37 21.34
CA VAL A 148 7.12 42.30 21.20
C VAL A 148 7.35 43.62 21.96
N ALA A 149 8.42 43.74 22.74
CA ALA A 149 8.77 44.97 23.46
C ALA A 149 9.87 45.76 22.71
N ALA A 150 9.54 46.31 21.55
CA ALA A 150 10.30 47.40 20.94
C ALA A 150 9.36 48.63 20.85
N PRO A 151 9.66 49.76 21.49
CA PRO A 151 8.82 50.95 21.39
C PRO A 151 8.94 51.56 19.99
N GLU A 152 7.79 51.79 19.35
CA GLU A 152 7.67 52.62 18.15
C GLU A 152 8.07 54.07 18.50
N ASN A 153 9.28 54.48 18.10
CA ASN A 153 9.63 55.90 18.08
C ASN A 153 8.86 56.55 16.93
N GLN A 154 7.85 57.35 17.29
CA GLN A 154 7.16 58.25 16.38
C GLN A 154 8.16 59.33 15.90
N SER A 155 8.61 59.24 14.64
CA SER A 155 9.27 60.36 13.97
C SER A 155 8.20 61.22 13.31
N GLU A 156 7.86 62.34 13.95
CA GLU A 156 7.16 63.46 13.32
C GLU A 156 8.03 64.02 12.20
N GLY A 157 7.67 63.73 10.95
CA GLY A 157 8.25 64.33 9.75
C GLY A 157 7.35 65.45 9.25
N ASN A 158 7.70 66.69 9.58
CA ASN A 158 7.09 67.88 9.00
C ASN A 158 7.37 67.96 7.49
N GLN A 159 6.34 68.39 6.76
CA GLN A 159 6.31 68.71 5.34
C GLN A 159 7.02 70.05 5.07
N THR A 160 7.77 70.15 3.96
CA THR A 160 8.01 71.32 3.07
C THR A 160 8.92 70.84 1.93
N GLU A 161 8.41 70.62 0.71
CA GLU A 161 8.38 71.56 -0.45
C GLU A 161 9.76 71.93 -1.02
N GLU A 162 10.19 71.21 -2.07
CA GLU A 162 10.56 71.70 -3.42
C GLU A 162 10.90 70.51 -4.35
#